data_AF-A0A7X2TZ57-F1
#
_entry.id   AF-A0A7X2TZ57-F1
#
_cell.length_a   1.000
_cell.length_b   1.000
_cell.length_c   1.000
_cell.angle_alpha   90.00
_cell.angle_beta   90.00
_cell.angle_gamma   90.00
#
_symmetry.space_group_name_H-M   'P 1'
#
loop_
_entity.id
_entity.type
_entity.pdbx_description
1 polymer ?
#
loop_
_entity_poly.entity_id
_entity_poly.type
_entity_poly.pdbx_seq_one_letter_code
_entity_poly.pdbx_strand_id
1 'polypeptide(L)'
;MHHIGIPTSIVELTRIFGPKSFAIVDGIVGMEGNGPIQGTPKPVGVMVMGSDLPAVDATCCRIMGIDPAKIEYLQMASDVLGVTEEARIQQIGETIQSVQTKFQLIKEFKHARLA
;
A
#
# COMPACT_ATOMS: atom_id res chain seq x y z
N MET A 1 -1.81 -22.07 0.74
CA MET A 1 -1.02 -21.04 0.01
C MET A 1 0.04 -20.51 0.97
N HIS A 2 1.21 -20.04 0.50
CA HIS A 2 2.32 -19.66 1.38
C HIS A 2 1.96 -18.43 2.24
N HIS A 3 1.68 -18.62 3.53
CA HIS A 3 1.41 -17.50 4.45
C HIS A 3 2.59 -17.17 5.36
N ILE A 4 3.57 -18.08 5.46
CA ILE A 4 4.72 -17.94 6.34
C ILE A 4 5.81 -17.15 5.62
N GLY A 5 6.23 -16.04 6.22
CA GLY A 5 7.40 -15.27 5.78
C GLY A 5 7.16 -14.30 4.62
N ILE A 6 5.91 -14.07 4.19
CA ILE A 6 5.61 -13.05 3.18
C ILE A 6 6.14 -11.66 3.60
N PRO A 7 5.84 -11.15 4.82
CA PRO A 7 6.31 -9.83 5.23
C PRO A 7 7.84 -9.72 5.17
N THR A 8 8.55 -10.71 5.69
CA THR A 8 10.02 -10.78 5.65
C THR A 8 10.54 -10.79 4.21
N SER A 9 9.90 -11.56 3.32
CA SER A 9 10.33 -11.66 1.92
C SER A 9 10.19 -10.32 1.20
N ILE A 10 9.09 -9.59 1.43
CA ILE A 10 8.89 -8.25 0.86
C ILE A 10 9.97 -7.30 1.37
N VAL A 11 10.20 -7.26 2.69
CA VAL A 11 11.22 -6.39 3.30
C VAL A 11 12.61 -6.64 2.75
N GLU A 12 13.01 -7.91 2.61
CA GLU A 12 14.35 -8.25 2.09
C GLU A 12 14.49 -7.94 0.60
N LEU A 13 13.44 -8.14 -0.21
CA LEU A 13 13.44 -7.69 -1.60
C LEU A 13 13.56 -6.16 -1.70
N THR A 14 12.79 -5.43 -0.90
CA THR A 14 12.87 -3.96 -0.83
C THR A 14 14.26 -3.50 -0.40
N ARG A 15 14.91 -4.19 0.56
CA ARG A 15 16.28 -3.89 0.99
C ARG A 15 17.30 -4.04 -0.14
N ILE A 16 17.19 -5.11 -0.92
CA ILE A 16 18.15 -5.43 -2.00
C ILE A 16 17.94 -4.53 -3.22
N PHE A 17 16.68 -4.36 -3.64
CA PHE A 17 16.35 -3.72 -4.91
C PHE A 17 15.91 -2.25 -4.78
N GLY A 18 15.29 -1.88 -3.66
CA GLY A 18 14.69 -0.56 -3.43
C GLY A 18 15.58 0.63 -3.78
N PRO A 19 16.88 0.68 -3.40
CA PRO A 19 17.75 1.81 -3.71
C PRO A 19 17.93 2.11 -5.22
N LYS A 20 17.59 1.16 -6.10
CA LYS A 20 17.72 1.28 -7.56
C LYS A 20 16.38 1.12 -8.28
N SER A 21 15.27 1.11 -7.55
CA SER A 21 13.95 0.87 -8.09
C SER A 21 13.10 2.13 -8.11
N PHE A 22 12.19 2.18 -9.07
CA PHE A 22 11.12 3.17 -9.14
C PHE A 22 9.81 2.39 -9.29
N ALA A 23 8.91 2.54 -8.33
CA ALA A 23 7.64 1.84 -8.32
C ALA A 23 6.59 2.61 -9.12
N ILE A 24 5.76 1.87 -9.84
CA ILE A 24 4.57 2.37 -10.53
C ILE A 24 3.45 1.39 -10.22
N VAL A 25 2.36 1.89 -9.65
CA VAL A 25 1.15 1.13 -9.33
C VAL A 25 0.04 1.62 -10.24
N ASP A 26 -0.47 0.73 -11.09
CA ASP A 26 -1.71 0.94 -11.83
C ASP A 26 -2.89 0.64 -10.91
N GLY A 27 -3.57 1.70 -10.48
CA GLY A 27 -4.78 1.66 -9.70
C GLY A 27 -5.98 2.21 -10.49
N ILE A 28 -6.05 2.02 -11.81
CA ILE A 28 -7.25 2.43 -12.56
C ILE A 28 -8.46 1.64 -12.05
N VAL A 29 -8.29 0.32 -11.91
CA VAL A 29 -9.27 -0.58 -11.29
C VAL A 29 -8.58 -1.40 -10.21
N GLY A 30 -9.04 -1.27 -8.97
CA GLY A 30 -8.64 -2.14 -7.87
C GLY A 30 -9.61 -3.31 -7.69
N MET A 31 -9.27 -4.22 -6.77
CA MET A 31 -10.16 -5.33 -6.39
C MET A 31 -10.39 -5.30 -4.89
N GLU A 32 -11.64 -5.08 -4.47
CA GLU A 32 -12.03 -5.07 -3.06
C GLU A 32 -12.58 -6.44 -2.62
N GLY A 33 -12.71 -6.66 -1.31
CA GLY A 33 -13.12 -7.95 -0.76
C GLY A 33 -12.00 -8.98 -0.83
N ASN A 34 -12.30 -10.19 -1.29
CA ASN A 34 -11.34 -11.30 -1.34
C ASN A 34 -10.55 -11.34 -2.67
N GLY A 35 -10.02 -10.18 -3.08
CA GLY A 35 -9.18 -10.06 -4.25
C GLY A 35 -7.84 -10.80 -4.12
N PRO A 36 -7.06 -10.93 -5.20
CA PRO A 36 -7.36 -10.48 -6.57
C PRO A 36 -8.15 -11.51 -7.39
N ILE A 37 -8.42 -12.72 -6.88
CA ILE A 37 -9.13 -13.75 -7.65
C ILE A 37 -10.65 -13.72 -7.39
N GLN A 38 -11.06 -13.51 -6.13
CA GLN A 38 -12.47 -13.52 -5.70
C GLN A 38 -12.93 -12.14 -5.20
N GLY A 39 -12.29 -11.08 -5.69
CA GLY A 39 -12.62 -9.70 -5.35
C GLY A 39 -13.65 -9.10 -6.31
N THR A 40 -14.26 -8.00 -5.91
CA THR A 40 -15.13 -7.19 -6.77
C THR A 40 -14.30 -6.07 -7.40
N PRO A 41 -14.31 -5.90 -8.74
CA PRO A 41 -13.65 -4.78 -9.39
C PRO A 41 -14.21 -3.44 -8.89
N LYS A 42 -13.31 -2.52 -8.55
CA LYS A 42 -13.65 -1.19 -8.07
C LYS A 42 -12.89 -0.14 -8.86
N PRO A 43 -13.58 0.76 -9.59
CA PRO A 43 -12.93 1.91 -10.20
C PRO A 43 -12.29 2.78 -9.11
N VAL A 44 -10.99 3.08 -9.26
CA VAL A 44 -10.26 3.98 -8.35
C VAL A 44 -9.67 5.15 -9.15
N GLY A 45 -9.14 4.88 -10.35
CA GLY A 45 -8.74 5.91 -11.31
C GLY A 45 -7.42 6.62 -10.98
N VAL A 46 -6.48 5.93 -10.32
CA VAL A 46 -5.20 6.52 -9.90
C VAL A 46 -4.00 5.78 -10.47
N MET A 47 -2.91 6.53 -10.64
CA MET A 47 -1.56 5.97 -10.81
C MET A 47 -0.73 6.48 -9.63
N VAL A 48 -0.08 5.59 -8.89
CA VAL A 48 0.81 5.97 -7.78
C VAL A 48 2.22 5.56 -8.15
N MET A 49 3.18 6.46 -8.01
CA MET A 49 4.54 6.21 -8.44
C MET A 49 5.57 6.96 -7.58
N GLY A 50 6.76 6.38 -7.42
CA GLY A 50 7.80 6.97 -6.60
C GLY A 50 9.03 6.07 -6.44
N SER A 51 10.13 6.67 -5.99
CA SER A 51 11.40 5.97 -5.70
C SER A 51 11.49 5.43 -4.27
N ASP A 52 10.60 5.85 -3.36
CA ASP A 52 10.47 5.26 -2.02
C ASP A 52 9.34 4.22 -2.05
N LEU A 53 9.72 2.94 -2.04
CA LEU A 53 8.81 1.82 -2.21
C LEU A 53 7.82 1.71 -1.03
N PRO A 54 8.25 1.72 0.25
CA PRO A 54 7.33 1.82 1.38
C PRO A 54 6.38 3.03 1.33
N ALA A 55 6.84 4.19 0.86
CA ALA A 55 5.98 5.37 0.73
C ALA A 55 4.87 5.18 -0.32
N VAL A 56 5.19 4.56 -1.46
CA VAL A 56 4.22 4.25 -2.51
C VAL A 56 3.14 3.31 -1.98
N ASP A 57 3.52 2.21 -1.35
CA ASP A 57 2.59 1.24 -0.79
C ASP A 57 1.74 1.82 0.34
N ALA A 58 2.35 2.63 1.22
CA ALA A 58 1.64 3.29 2.30
C ALA A 58 0.62 4.31 1.77
N THR A 59 0.94 5.00 0.67
CA THR A 59 0.01 5.90 -0.02
C THR A 59 -1.16 5.13 -0.61
N CYS A 60 -0.89 4.01 -1.30
CA CYS A 60 -1.93 3.11 -1.80
C CYS A 60 -2.86 2.60 -0.68
N CYS A 61 -2.31 2.23 0.47
CA CYS A 61 -3.11 1.83 1.64
C CYS A 61 -4.10 2.93 2.03
N ARG A 62 -3.63 4.17 2.17
CA ARG A 62 -4.49 5.30 2.57
C ARG A 62 -5.57 5.62 1.54
N ILE A 63 -5.23 5.55 0.25
CA ILE A 63 -6.20 5.70 -0.85
C ILE A 63 -7.32 4.65 -0.70
N MET A 64 -6.97 3.40 -0.37
CA MET A 64 -7.94 2.31 -0.14
C MET A 64 -8.70 2.41 1.20
N GLY A 65 -8.37 3.38 2.07
CA GLY A 65 -8.92 3.50 3.44
C GLY A 65 -8.36 2.45 4.42
N ILE A 66 -7.09 2.08 4.24
CA ILE A 66 -6.32 1.14 5.05
C ILE A 66 -5.23 1.93 5.77
N ASP A 67 -5.04 1.63 7.05
CA ASP A 67 -3.98 2.19 7.87
C ASP A 67 -2.66 1.47 7.57
N PRO A 68 -1.66 2.13 6.95
CA PRO A 68 -0.38 1.50 6.65
C PRO A 68 0.37 1.08 7.91
N ALA A 69 0.12 1.72 9.07
CA ALA A 69 0.72 1.33 10.34
C ALA A 69 0.17 0.02 10.91
N LYS A 70 -0.87 -0.57 10.31
CA LYS A 70 -1.42 -1.88 10.69
C LYS A 70 -1.04 -3.00 9.71
N ILE A 71 -0.17 -2.70 8.74
CA ILE A 71 0.33 -3.66 7.76
C ILE A 71 1.75 -4.07 8.16
N GLU A 72 1.93 -5.34 8.51
CA GLU A 72 3.15 -5.86 9.15
C GLU A 72 4.44 -5.49 8.40
N TYR A 73 4.50 -5.72 7.08
CA TYR A 73 5.72 -5.42 6.33
C TYR A 73 6.01 -3.91 6.22
N LEU A 74 4.97 -3.06 6.21
CA LEU A 74 5.13 -1.60 6.22
C LEU A 74 5.62 -1.11 7.59
N GLN A 75 5.18 -1.74 8.67
CA GLN A 75 5.76 -1.49 10.01
C GLN A 75 7.24 -1.85 10.04
N MET A 76 7.60 -3.02 9.50
CA MET A 76 8.99 -3.48 9.45
C MET A 76 9.89 -2.59 8.58
N ALA A 77 9.35 -2.05 7.48
CA ALA A 77 10.10 -1.22 6.53
C ALA A 77 10.19 0.26 6.96
N SER A 78 9.24 0.74 7.77
CA SER A 78 9.17 2.13 8.21
C SER A 78 10.44 2.56 8.93
N ASP A 79 10.99 3.70 8.53
CA ASP A 79 12.21 4.31 9.10
C ASP A 79 13.50 3.48 8.95
N VAL A 80 13.44 2.34 8.27
CA VAL A 80 14.58 1.47 7.97
C VAL A 80 14.87 1.43 6.48
N LEU A 81 13.82 1.28 5.65
CA LEU A 81 13.91 1.12 4.21
C LEU A 81 13.20 2.22 3.42
N GLY A 82 12.37 3.02 4.10
CA GLY A 82 11.60 4.11 3.50
C GLY A 82 10.65 4.75 4.49
N VAL A 83 9.93 5.77 4.05
CA VAL A 83 8.99 6.54 4.88
C VAL A 83 7.57 6.04 4.67
N THR A 84 6.87 5.67 5.74
CA THR A 84 5.46 5.27 5.64
C THR A 84 4.49 6.32 6.17
N GLU A 85 4.96 7.33 6.91
CA GLU A 85 4.14 8.39 7.51
C GLU A 85 3.80 9.50 6.48
N GLU A 86 2.51 9.80 6.31
CA GLU A 86 2.00 10.77 5.32
C GLU A 86 2.68 12.14 5.43
N ALA A 87 2.81 12.66 6.65
CA ALA A 87 3.40 13.98 6.89
C ALA A 87 4.87 14.10 6.47
N ARG A 88 5.56 12.98 6.28
CA ARG A 88 6.96 12.92 5.85
C ARG A 88 7.12 12.52 4.38
N ILE A 89 6.03 12.21 3.69
CA ILE A 89 6.04 11.88 2.26
C ILE A 89 5.77 13.15 1.46
N GLN A 90 6.71 13.53 0.59
CA GLN A 90 6.47 14.62 -0.35
C GLN A 90 5.52 14.15 -1.45
N GLN A 91 4.25 14.56 -1.36
CA GLN A 91 3.26 14.24 -2.37
C GLN A 91 3.20 15.30 -3.47
N ILE A 92 3.20 14.83 -4.72
CA ILE A 92 3.03 15.65 -5.92
C ILE A 92 1.80 15.14 -6.67
N GLY A 93 0.94 16.04 -7.12
CA GLY A 93 -0.32 15.71 -7.80
C GLY A 93 -1.52 15.77 -6.86
N GLU A 94 -2.47 14.86 -7.05
CA GLU A 94 -3.68 14.78 -6.24
C GLU A 94 -3.40 14.48 -4.77
N THR A 95 -4.20 15.07 -3.87
CA THR A 95 -4.18 14.73 -2.44
C THR A 95 -4.75 13.33 -2.21
N ILE A 96 -4.33 12.62 -1.17
CA ILE A 96 -4.91 11.32 -0.83
C ILE A 96 -6.42 11.44 -0.59
N GLN A 97 -6.85 12.52 0.05
CA GLN A 97 -8.24 12.78 0.37
C GLN A 97 -9.10 12.98 -0.88
N SER A 98 -8.57 13.61 -1.95
CA SER A 98 -9.33 13.83 -3.19
C SER A 98 -9.56 12.55 -3.99
N VAL A 99 -8.66 11.57 -3.88
CA VAL A 99 -8.76 10.29 -4.61
C VAL A 99 -9.11 9.09 -3.71
N GLN A 100 -9.41 9.35 -2.44
CA GLN A 100 -9.68 8.28 -1.48
C GLN A 100 -10.90 7.47 -1.91
N THR A 101 -10.68 6.18 -2.06
CA THR A 101 -11.70 5.22 -2.44
C THR A 101 -11.73 4.12 -1.40
N LYS A 102 -12.72 4.14 -0.50
CA LYS A 102 -12.78 3.20 0.62
C LYS A 102 -13.12 1.78 0.14
N PHE A 103 -12.20 0.83 0.28
CA PHE A 103 -12.40 -0.55 -0.16
C PHE A 103 -13.18 -1.37 0.88
N GLN A 104 -14.00 -2.32 0.44
CA GLN A 104 -14.48 -3.41 1.29
C GLN A 104 -13.32 -4.33 1.67
N LEU A 105 -13.18 -4.65 2.95
CA LEU A 105 -12.18 -5.60 3.45
C LEU A 105 -12.88 -6.86 3.96
N ILE A 106 -12.22 -7.99 3.77
CA ILE A 106 -12.60 -9.26 4.41
C ILE A 106 -12.46 -9.15 5.93
N LYS A 107 -13.10 -10.08 6.65
CA LYS A 107 -13.26 -10.04 8.10
C LYS A 107 -11.91 -9.94 8.82
N GLU A 108 -10.93 -10.65 8.30
CA GLU A 108 -9.56 -10.80 8.81
C GLU A 108 -8.83 -9.45 8.84
N PHE A 109 -9.06 -8.58 7.84
CA PHE A 109 -8.39 -7.29 7.71
C PHE A 109 -9.23 -6.10 8.19
N LYS A 110 -10.41 -6.33 8.80
CA LYS A 110 -11.24 -5.22 9.33
C LYS A 110 -10.52 -4.37 10.37
N HIS A 111 -9.55 -4.93 11.10
CA HIS A 111 -8.75 -4.21 12.08
C HIS A 111 -7.85 -3.14 11.43
N ALA A 112 -7.43 -3.36 10.16
CA ALA A 112 -6.49 -2.53 9.42
C ALA A 112 -7.11 -1.21 8.88
N ARG A 113 -8.33 -0.86 9.29
CA ARG A 113 -8.98 0.37 8.84
C ARG A 113 -8.24 1.61 9.28
N LEU A 114 -8.12 2.55 8.34
CA LEU A 114 -7.75 3.92 8.63
C LEU A 114 -8.87 4.55 9.48
N ALA A 115 -8.48 5.16 10.60
CA ALA A 115 -9.39 5.79 11.55
C ALA A 115 -10.05 7.03 10.94
#